data_AF-A0A821Y8Y3-F1
#
_entry.id   AF-A0A821Y8Y3-F1
#
_cell.length_a   1.000
_cell.length_b   1.000
_cell.length_c   1.000
_cell.angle_alpha   90.00
_cell.angle_beta   90.00
_cell.angle_gamma   90.00
#
_symmetry.space_group_name_H-M   'P 1'
#
loop_
_entity.id
_entity.type
_entity.pdbx_description
1 polymer ?
#
loop_
_entity_poly.entity_id
_entity_poly.type
_entity_poly.pdbx_seq_one_letter_code
_entity_poly.pdbx_strand_id
1 'polypeptide(L)'
;YHLTDEQRNFLNRGPTYVPPCQIHILSKSSLTTLAEILTKQMAPLRRDLTALFTKYPVDLSRRINFEKEIQQLFHESFLQP
;
A
#
# COMPACT_ATOMS: atom_id res chain seq x y z
N TYR A 1 19.32 -4.91 35.79
CA TYR A 1 17.89 -4.62 35.56
C TYR A 1 17.28 -5.77 34.79
N HIS A 2 16.37 -6.52 35.41
CA HIS A 2 15.65 -7.61 34.74
C HIS A 2 14.28 -7.10 34.30
N LEU A 3 13.98 -7.32 33.02
CA LEU A 3 12.69 -6.98 32.43
C LEU A 3 11.60 -7.88 33.00
N THR A 4 10.46 -7.30 33.32
CA THR A 4 9.27 -8.05 33.72
C THR A 4 8.75 -8.89 32.56
N ASP A 5 7.94 -9.90 32.86
CA ASP A 5 7.43 -10.82 31.83
C ASP A 5 6.55 -10.10 30.80
N GLU A 6 5.85 -9.03 31.22
CA GLU A 6 5.08 -8.16 30.33
C GLU A 6 5.97 -7.40 29.34
N GLN A 7 7.11 -6.89 29.81
CA GLN A 7 8.08 -6.20 28.95
C GLN A 7 8.73 -7.17 27.96
N ARG A 8 9.01 -8.40 28.40
CA ARG A 8 9.47 -9.47 27.50
C ARG A 8 8.42 -9.85 26.47
N ASN A 9 7.16 -9.98 26.85
CA ASN A 9 6.08 -10.27 25.91
C ASN A 9 5.84 -9.13 24.91
N PHE A 10 6.03 -7.87 25.32
CA PHE A 10 5.96 -6.73 24.43
C PHE A 10 7.09 -6.75 23.39
N LEU A 11 8.32 -7.02 23.82
CA LEU A 11 9.51 -7.09 22.96
C LEU A 11 9.53 -8.36 22.07
N ASN A 12 8.86 -9.44 22.49
CA ASN A 12 8.70 -10.68 21.73
C ASN A 12 7.55 -10.64 20.72
N ARG A 13 6.82 -9.53 20.60
CA ARG A 13 6.04 -9.26 19.38
C ARG A 13 7.08 -8.91 18.32
N GLY A 14 7.43 -9.86 17.45
CA GLY A 14 8.53 -9.75 16.48
C GLY A 14 8.54 -8.46 15.65
N PRO A 15 9.59 -8.18 14.86
CA PRO A 15 9.65 -6.98 14.02
C PRO A 15 8.43 -6.97 13.07
N THR A 16 7.45 -6.06 13.15
CA THR A 16 7.44 -4.62 13.52
C THR A 16 8.09 -3.73 12.46
N TYR A 17 7.62 -3.87 11.23
CA TYR A 17 7.28 -2.74 10.36
C TYR A 17 6.16 -3.20 9.45
N VAL A 18 4.95 -2.71 9.72
CA VAL A 18 3.85 -2.79 8.77
C VAL A 18 3.95 -1.49 7.98
N PRO A 19 4.25 -1.51 6.66
CA PRO A 19 4.16 -0.34 5.81
C PRO A 19 2.88 0.43 6.15
N PRO A 20 2.89 1.77 6.23
CA PRO A 20 1.70 2.55 6.59
C PRO A 20 0.45 2.15 5.78
N CYS A 21 0.68 1.67 4.56
CA CYS A 21 -0.28 1.10 3.64
C CYS A 21 -1.03 -0.14 4.17
N GLN A 22 -0.35 -1.00 4.94
CA GLN A 22 -0.89 -2.23 5.52
C GLN A 22 -1.50 -2.04 6.93
N ILE A 23 -1.17 -0.95 7.65
CA ILE A 23 -1.74 -0.66 8.99
C ILE A 23 -3.26 -0.44 8.92
N HIS A 24 -3.76 0.08 7.79
CA HIS A 24 -5.19 0.32 7.59
C HIS A 24 -6.03 -0.95 7.39
N ILE A 25 -5.40 -2.09 7.08
CA ILE A 25 -6.12 -3.35 6.85
C ILE A 25 -6.52 -4.00 8.19
N LEU A 26 -5.76 -3.75 9.24
CA LEU A 26 -5.90 -4.44 10.53
C LEU A 26 -6.73 -3.65 11.57
N SER A 27 -7.00 -2.37 11.33
CA SER A 27 -7.77 -1.52 12.24
C SER A 27 -9.28 -1.58 11.97
N LYS A 28 -9.91 -2.62 12.50
CA LYS A 28 -11.28 -2.65 13.08
C LYS A 28 -12.48 -2.18 12.20
N SER A 29 -13.44 -3.09 12.04
CA SER A 29 -14.88 -2.80 11.89
C SER A 29 -15.36 -2.00 10.68
N SER A 30 -14.96 -2.36 9.46
CA SER A 30 -15.72 -1.95 8.28
C SER A 30 -15.79 -3.08 7.26
N LEU A 31 -16.92 -3.17 6.57
CA LEU A 31 -17.20 -4.01 5.39
C LEU A 31 -16.30 -3.68 4.18
N THR A 32 -15.16 -3.03 4.41
CA THR A 32 -14.28 -2.53 3.37
C THR A 32 -13.36 -3.65 2.92
N THR A 33 -13.51 -4.09 1.67
CA THR A 33 -12.67 -5.18 1.13
C THR A 33 -11.23 -4.69 0.93
N LEU A 34 -10.26 -5.62 0.89
CA LEU A 34 -8.87 -5.32 0.53
C LEU A 34 -8.80 -4.52 -0.79
N ALA A 35 -9.63 -4.87 -1.77
CA ALA A 35 -9.72 -4.19 -3.05
C ALA A 35 -10.13 -2.70 -2.91
N GLU A 36 -11.03 -2.38 -2.00
CA GLU A 36 -11.45 -1.00 -1.74
C GLU A 36 -10.35 -0.18 -1.04
N ILE A 37 -9.61 -0.80 -0.12
CA ILE A 37 -8.45 -0.18 0.53
C ILE A 37 -7.37 0.12 -0.52
N LEU A 38 -7.02 -0.86 -1.35
CA LEU A 38 -6.04 -0.69 -2.43
C LEU A 38 -6.48 0.39 -3.42
N THR A 39 -7.77 0.45 -3.77
CA THR A 39 -8.32 1.49 -4.65
C THR A 39 -8.17 2.88 -4.04
N LYS A 40 -8.44 3.05 -2.74
CA LYS A 40 -8.26 4.33 -2.04
C LYS A 40 -6.79 4.75 -1.98
N GLN A 41 -5.89 3.80 -1.72
CA GLN A 41 -4.45 4.07 -1.65
C GLN A 41 -3.84 4.37 -3.03
N MET A 42 -4.42 3.82 -4.10
CA MET A 42 -4.00 4.08 -5.49
C MET A 42 -4.48 5.43 -6.05
N ALA A 43 -5.54 6.02 -5.47
CA ALA A 43 -6.13 7.28 -5.94
C ALA A 43 -5.14 8.46 -6.04
N PRO A 44 -4.28 8.76 -5.04
CA PRO A 44 -3.27 9.81 -5.18
C PRO A 44 -2.27 9.53 -6.30
N LEU A 45 -1.79 8.28 -6.43
CA LEU A 45 -0.87 7.90 -7.48
C LEU A 45 -1.47 8.11 -8.88
N ARG A 46 -2.74 7.73 -9.08
CA ARG A 46 -3.46 7.99 -10.34
C ARG A 46 -3.58 9.48 -10.66
N ARG A 47 -3.80 10.32 -9.65
CA ARG A 47 -3.88 11.77 -9.83
C ARG A 47 -2.54 12.35 -10.30
N ASP A 48 -1.44 11.93 -9.68
CA ASP A 48 -0.10 12.39 -10.02
C ASP A 48 0.33 11.90 -11.41
N LEU A 49 0.05 10.64 -11.74
CA LEU A 49 0.29 10.10 -13.08
C LEU A 49 -0.52 10.81 -14.15
N THR A 50 -1.79 11.13 -13.88
CA THR A 50 -2.63 11.90 -14.80
C THR A 50 -2.04 13.29 -15.05
N ALA A 51 -1.59 13.98 -13.99
CA ALA A 51 -0.93 15.27 -14.13
C ALA A 51 0.36 15.18 -14.97
N LEU A 52 1.14 14.11 -14.77
CA LEU A 52 2.38 13.86 -15.50
C LEU A 52 2.12 13.57 -16.98
N PHE A 53 1.16 12.71 -17.32
CA PHE A 53 0.76 12.43 -18.70
C PHE A 53 0.06 13.61 -19.39
N THR A 54 -0.53 14.52 -18.62
CA THR A 54 -1.06 15.78 -19.17
C THR A 54 0.06 16.76 -19.48
N LYS A 55 1.10 16.79 -18.65
CA LYS A 55 2.28 17.64 -18.84
C LYS A 55 3.20 17.14 -19.96
N TYR A 56 3.35 15.83 -20.08
CA TYR A 56 4.20 15.18 -21.08
C TYR A 56 3.31 14.35 -22.00
N PRO A 57 3.15 14.72 -23.29
CA PRO A 57 2.32 13.98 -24.22
C PRO A 57 2.96 12.62 -24.51
N VAL A 58 2.58 11.64 -23.71
CA VAL A 58 2.91 10.23 -23.91
C VAL A 58 1.83 9.61 -24.78
N ASP A 59 2.25 8.78 -25.74
CA ASP A 59 1.34 8.00 -26.57
C ASP A 59 0.35 7.17 -25.71
N LEU A 60 -0.89 7.05 -26.18
CA LEU A 60 -1.97 6.39 -25.44
C LEU A 60 -1.63 4.93 -25.10
N SER A 61 -1.00 4.19 -26.02
CA SER A 61 -0.61 2.80 -25.79
C SER A 61 0.47 2.70 -24.72
N ARG A 62 1.44 3.63 -24.72
CA ARG A 62 2.47 3.69 -23.67
C ARG A 62 1.88 4.03 -22.31
N ARG A 63 0.93 4.96 -22.26
CA ARG A 63 0.22 5.31 -21.04
C ARG A 63 -0.55 4.12 -20.46
N ILE A 64 -1.31 3.40 -21.28
CA ILE A 64 -2.09 2.23 -20.85
C ILE A 64 -1.16 1.12 -20.31
N ASN A 65 -0.04 0.86 -21.00
CA ASN A 65 0.91 -0.16 -20.55
C ASN A 65 1.56 0.23 -19.21
N PHE A 66 1.97 1.49 -19.08
CA PHE A 66 2.56 2.01 -17.84
C PHE A 66 1.56 1.95 -16.67
N GLU A 67 0.31 2.37 -16.88
CA GLU A 67 -0.72 2.31 -15.85
C GLU A 67 -0.99 0.86 -15.40
N LYS A 68 -0.97 -0.12 -16.32
CA LYS A 68 -1.09 -1.55 -15.99
C LYS A 68 0.08 -2.08 -15.18
N GLU A 69 1.31 -1.78 -15.58
CA GLU A 69 2.52 -2.20 -14.86
C GLU A 69 2.55 -1.63 -13.44
N ILE A 70 2.26 -0.33 -13.29
CA ILE A 70 2.17 0.31 -11.97
C ILE A 70 1.09 -0.32 -11.11
N GLN A 71 -0.08 -0.62 -11.68
CA GLN A 71 -1.16 -1.27 -10.94
C GLN A 71 -0.77 -2.68 -10.47
N GLN A 72 -0.07 -3.43 -11.31
CA GLN A 72 0.44 -4.75 -10.96
C GLN A 72 1.48 -4.67 -9.83
N LEU A 73 2.51 -3.83 -10.00
CA LEU A 73 3.56 -3.63 -8.98
C LEU A 73 2.98 -3.15 -7.65
N PHE A 74 2.00 -2.24 -7.71
CA PHE A 74 1.30 -1.78 -6.52
C PHE A 74 0.59 -2.94 -5.83
N HIS A 75 -0.18 -3.77 -6.53
CA HIS A 75 -0.82 -4.93 -5.90
C HIS A 75 0.18 -5.93 -5.32
N GLU A 76 1.26 -6.24 -6.05
CA GLU A 76 2.32 -7.14 -5.60
C GLU A 76 2.98 -6.66 -4.30
N SER A 77 3.15 -5.35 -4.11
CA SER A 77 3.73 -4.78 -2.89
C SER A 77 2.89 -4.98 -1.62
N PHE A 78 1.60 -5.31 -1.74
CA PHE A 78 0.73 -5.64 -0.60
C PHE A 78 0.53 -7.14 -0.42
N LEU A 79 0.99 -7.95 -1.38
CA LEU A 79 0.89 -9.41 -1.37
C LEU A 79 2.20 -10.11 -0.94
N GLN A 80 3.32 -9.38 -0.85
CA GLN A 80 4.57 -9.93 -0.34
C GLN A 80 4.56 -10.03 1.20
N PRO A 81 4.98 -11.19 1.76
CA PRO A 81 4.97 -11.48 3.20
C PRO A 81 6.04 -10.74 4.01
#